data_AF-A0AAU6QPK4-F1
#
_entry.id   AF-A0AAU6QPK4-F1
#
_cell.length_a   1.000
_cell.length_b   1.000
_cell.length_c   1.000
_cell.angle_alpha   90.00
_cell.angle_beta   90.00
_cell.angle_gamma   90.00
#
_symmetry.space_group_name_H-M   'P 1'
#
loop_
_entity.id
_entity.type
_entity.pdbx_description
1 polymer ?
#
loop_
_entity_poly.entity_id
_entity_poly.type
_entity_poly.pdbx_seq_one_letter_code
_entity_poly.pdbx_strand_id
1 'polypeptide(L)'
;MEHEMLIRNFRDALSSIAEPRLFETERGFQGALLAELHRLVPLPVGTVIEQEYQKRLQVHGLSQRPDIIIHEPFDPTRHRTPAEGNHAVVELKLQATRAQAIVDFGKLCVIMDVLEYPLAIFVNVGSPVNHVEASPPALRGRLVCFAVWKEGASVKVIEDRT
;
A
#
# COMPACT_ATOMS: atom_id res chain seq x y z
N MET A 1 10.00 8.90 8.41
CA MET A 1 9.60 9.52 7.13
C MET A 1 8.27 10.22 7.36
N GLU A 2 8.11 11.47 6.89
CA GLU A 2 6.80 12.14 6.96
C GLU A 2 5.81 11.45 6.02
N HIS A 3 4.62 11.06 6.51
CA HIS A 3 3.63 10.34 5.70
C HIS A 3 3.25 11.09 4.43
N GLU A 4 3.18 12.43 4.48
CA GLU A 4 2.88 13.25 3.31
C GLU A 4 3.92 13.10 2.19
N MET A 5 5.20 12.99 2.55
CA MET A 5 6.25 12.76 1.58
C MET A 5 6.17 11.35 1.00
N LEU A 6 5.87 10.35 1.83
CA LEU A 6 5.63 8.99 1.35
C LEU A 6 4.46 8.95 0.35
N ILE A 7 3.31 9.51 0.72
CA ILE A 7 2.09 9.52 -0.10
C ILE A 7 2.36 10.20 -1.44
N ARG A 8 3.06 11.35 -1.44
CA ARG A 8 3.46 12.05 -2.67
C ARG A 8 4.35 11.20 -3.57
N ASN A 9 5.42 10.64 -3.03
CA ASN A 9 6.34 9.81 -3.82
C ASN A 9 5.66 8.50 -4.29
N PHE A 10 4.72 7.97 -3.51
CA PHE A 10 3.91 6.83 -3.90
C PHE A 10 3.00 7.18 -5.09
N ARG A 11 2.38 8.35 -5.09
CA ARG A 11 1.62 8.87 -6.23
C ARG A 11 2.51 9.03 -7.46
N ASP A 12 3.70 9.59 -7.32
CA ASP A 12 4.65 9.75 -8.43
C ASP A 12 5.11 8.40 -8.99
N ALA A 13 5.27 7.39 -8.13
CA ALA A 13 5.54 6.01 -8.54
C ALA A 13 4.39 5.42 -9.35
N LEU A 14 3.14 5.57 -8.90
CA LEU A 14 1.96 5.14 -9.65
C LEU A 14 1.88 5.83 -11.03
N SER A 15 2.12 7.15 -11.07
CA SER A 15 2.09 7.94 -12.30
C SER A 15 3.19 7.56 -13.31
N SER A 16 4.28 6.94 -12.85
CA SER A 16 5.41 6.55 -13.70
C SER A 16 5.17 5.22 -14.44
N ILE A 17 4.17 4.43 -14.04
CA ILE A 17 3.87 3.12 -14.64
C ILE A 17 3.03 3.31 -15.90
N ALA A 18 3.68 3.43 -17.06
CA ALA A 18 3.00 3.77 -18.32
C ALA A 18 2.74 2.59 -19.27
N GLU A 19 3.45 1.46 -19.14
CA GLU A 19 3.34 0.33 -20.06
C GLU A 19 1.95 -0.34 -19.96
N PRO A 20 1.13 -0.35 -21.03
CA PRO A 20 -0.25 -0.85 -20.98
C PRO A 20 -0.38 -2.28 -20.45
N ARG A 21 0.55 -3.17 -20.82
CA ARG A 21 0.51 -4.57 -20.39
C ARG A 21 0.56 -4.74 -18.87
N LEU A 22 1.14 -3.78 -18.15
CA LEU A 22 1.24 -3.83 -16.69
C LEU A 22 -0.12 -3.60 -16.01
N PHE A 23 -1.10 -3.00 -16.70
CA PHE A 23 -2.46 -2.80 -16.19
C PHE A 23 -3.37 -4.02 -16.39
N GLU A 24 -2.90 -5.08 -17.06
CA GLU A 24 -3.73 -6.26 -17.36
C GLU A 24 -3.80 -7.25 -16.20
N THR A 25 -2.88 -7.19 -15.24
CA THR A 25 -2.80 -8.12 -14.11
C THR A 25 -2.38 -7.42 -12.82
N GLU A 26 -2.91 -7.86 -11.68
CA GLU A 26 -2.51 -7.38 -10.35
C GLU A 26 -1.00 -7.53 -10.13
N ARG A 27 -0.48 -8.74 -10.39
CA ARG A 27 0.94 -9.07 -10.20
C ARG A 27 1.87 -8.27 -11.12
N GLY A 28 1.47 -8.05 -12.37
CA GLY A 28 2.23 -7.25 -13.32
C GLY A 28 2.37 -5.80 -12.84
N PHE A 29 1.25 -5.22 -12.39
CA PHE A 29 1.25 -3.86 -11.86
C PHE A 29 2.04 -3.74 -10.56
N GLN A 30 1.86 -4.68 -9.63
CA GLN A 30 2.59 -4.74 -8.37
C GLN A 30 4.11 -4.75 -8.63
N GLY A 31 4.59 -5.62 -9.52
CA GLY A 31 6.01 -5.73 -9.88
C GLY A 31 6.61 -4.40 -10.37
N ALA A 32 5.87 -3.68 -11.21
CA ALA A 32 6.30 -2.38 -11.71
C ALA A 32 6.25 -1.29 -10.64
N LEU A 33 5.21 -1.30 -9.80
CA LEU A 33 5.10 -0.36 -8.69
C LEU A 33 6.29 -0.49 -7.75
N LEU A 34 6.73 -1.70 -7.42
CA LEU A 34 7.90 -1.88 -6.57
C LEU A 34 9.18 -1.32 -7.18
N ALA A 35 9.39 -1.54 -8.48
CA ALA A 35 10.53 -0.98 -9.19
C ALA A 35 10.52 0.56 -9.10
N GLU A 36 9.36 1.18 -9.31
CA GLU A 36 9.21 2.62 -9.21
C GLU A 36 9.33 3.13 -7.77
N LEU A 37 8.80 2.41 -6.77
CA LEU A 37 8.93 2.78 -5.36
C LEU A 37 10.40 2.74 -4.92
N HIS A 38 11.16 1.72 -5.31
CA HIS A 38 12.61 1.65 -5.05
C HIS A 38 13.39 2.78 -5.73
N ARG A 39 12.90 3.28 -6.87
CA ARG A 39 13.53 4.36 -7.62
C ARG A 39 13.20 5.75 -7.08
N LEU A 40 11.96 5.96 -6.64
CA LEU A 40 11.40 7.29 -6.36
C LEU A 40 11.17 7.58 -4.88
N VAL A 41 10.99 6.57 -4.03
CA VAL A 41 10.74 6.79 -2.60
C VAL A 41 12.08 6.85 -1.88
N PRO A 42 12.48 8.03 -1.34
CA PRO A 42 13.67 8.12 -0.50
C PRO A 42 13.39 7.43 0.84
N LEU A 43 13.97 6.25 1.02
CA LEU A 43 13.82 5.48 2.25
C LEU A 43 14.78 6.00 3.34
N PRO A 44 14.31 6.15 4.59
CA PRO A 44 15.21 6.33 5.72
C PRO A 44 16.24 5.19 5.81
N VAL A 45 17.37 5.45 6.46
CA VAL A 45 18.40 4.43 6.69
C VAL A 45 17.81 3.25 7.45
N GLY A 46 17.98 2.03 6.92
CA GLY A 46 17.46 0.80 7.51
C GLY A 46 16.04 0.43 7.08
N THR A 47 15.29 1.34 6.44
CA THR A 47 13.97 1.05 5.88
C THR A 47 14.08 0.26 4.58
N VAL A 48 13.22 -0.74 4.43
CA VAL A 48 13.08 -1.57 3.23
C VAL A 48 11.65 -1.54 2.71
N ILE A 49 11.49 -1.87 1.43
CA ILE A 49 10.21 -2.18 0.80
C ILE A 49 10.21 -3.68 0.54
N GLU A 50 9.22 -4.40 1.07
CA GLU A 50 9.11 -5.84 0.90
C GLU A 50 7.77 -6.22 0.27
N GLN A 51 7.83 -7.23 -0.59
CA GLN A 51 6.66 -7.83 -1.22
C GLN A 51 6.12 -8.96 -0.39
N GLU A 52 4.79 -9.05 -0.37
CA GLU A 52 4.09 -10.24 0.06
C GLU A 52 4.69 -10.77 1.38
N TYR A 53 4.88 -9.91 2.36
CA TYR A 53 5.58 -10.28 3.58
C TYR A 53 4.62 -10.97 4.54
N GLN A 54 4.77 -12.28 4.72
CA GLN A 54 3.95 -13.03 5.68
C GLN A 54 4.61 -13.03 7.05
N LYS A 55 4.14 -12.17 7.95
CA LYS A 55 4.47 -12.26 9.38
C LYS A 55 3.94 -13.59 9.91
N ARG A 56 4.82 -14.41 10.49
CA ARG A 56 4.55 -15.82 10.85
C ARG A 56 3.28 -15.93 11.72
N LEU A 57 2.35 -16.81 11.35
CA LEU A 57 1.08 -17.06 12.06
C LEU A 57 1.29 -17.33 13.56
N GLN A 58 2.36 -18.05 13.92
CA GLN A 58 2.70 -18.37 15.31
C GLN A 58 3.22 -17.19 16.14
N VAL A 59 3.71 -16.13 15.50
CA VAL A 59 4.32 -14.97 16.17
C VAL A 59 3.36 -13.77 16.18
N HIS A 60 2.54 -13.64 15.13
CA HIS A 60 1.70 -12.46 14.93
C HIS A 60 0.20 -12.75 14.83
N GLY A 61 -0.23 -14.02 14.83
CA GLY A 61 -1.65 -14.39 14.80
C GLY A 61 -2.40 -14.04 13.49
N LEU A 62 -1.69 -13.60 12.45
CA LEU A 62 -2.26 -13.14 11.18
C LEU A 62 -2.02 -14.15 10.07
N SER A 63 -3.07 -14.46 9.30
CA SER A 63 -2.98 -15.25 8.06
C SER A 63 -2.94 -14.38 6.81
N GLN A 64 -3.27 -13.10 6.94
CA GLN A 64 -3.29 -12.13 5.84
C GLN A 64 -1.86 -11.73 5.46
N ARG A 65 -1.64 -11.60 4.15
CA ARG A 65 -0.35 -11.22 3.55
C ARG A 65 -0.61 -9.94 2.76
N PRO A 66 -0.11 -8.78 3.20
CA PRO A 66 -0.22 -7.56 2.41
C PRO A 66 0.65 -7.68 1.16
N ASP A 67 0.26 -6.99 0.10
CA ASP A 67 0.99 -7.00 -1.17
C ASP A 67 2.36 -6.32 -1.05
N ILE A 68 2.42 -5.20 -0.34
CA ILE A 68 3.66 -4.46 -0.10
C ILE A 68 3.67 -3.91 1.33
N ILE A 69 4.83 -3.95 1.97
CA ILE A 69 5.08 -3.23 3.23
C ILE A 69 6.30 -2.33 3.09
N ILE A 70 6.27 -1.22 3.83
CA ILE A 70 7.40 -0.30 3.98
C ILE A 70 7.67 -0.21 5.47
N HIS A 71 8.83 -0.72 5.90
CA HIS A 71 9.21 -0.78 7.30
C HIS A 71 10.71 -0.84 7.47
N GLU A 72 11.16 -0.52 8.67
CA GLU A 72 12.46 -0.93 9.16
C GLU A 72 12.34 -2.32 9.81
N PRO A 73 13.12 -3.33 9.37
CA PRO A 73 13.08 -4.65 9.99
C PRO A 73 13.40 -4.57 11.48
N PHE A 74 12.66 -5.32 12.29
CA PHE A 74 12.83 -5.29 13.74
C PHE A 74 14.26 -5.68 14.14
N ASP A 75 14.85 -4.79 14.94
CA ASP A 75 16.17 -4.93 15.55
C ASP A 75 16.05 -4.56 17.03
N PRO A 76 16.22 -5.50 17.98
CA PRO A 76 16.04 -5.25 19.40
C PRO A 76 17.08 -4.29 20.00
N THR A 77 18.16 -3.97 19.27
CA THR A 77 19.15 -2.96 19.69
C THR A 77 18.72 -1.54 19.34
N ARG A 78 17.77 -1.39 18.41
CA ARG A 78 17.28 -0.11 17.89
C ARG A 78 15.81 0.14 18.18
N HIS A 79 15.04 -0.92 18.45
CA HIS A 79 13.60 -0.91 18.62
C HIS A 79 13.19 -1.56 19.95
N ARG A 80 12.20 -0.96 20.62
CA ARG A 80 11.58 -1.49 21.84
C ARG A 80 10.49 -2.51 21.53
N THR A 81 9.82 -2.38 20.40
CA THR A 81 8.75 -3.30 19.96
C THR A 81 8.86 -3.60 18.45
N PRO A 82 8.30 -4.73 17.97
CA PRO A 82 8.21 -5.02 16.53
C PRO A 82 7.31 -4.08 15.71
N ALA A 83 6.61 -3.16 16.38
CA ALA A 83 5.81 -2.11 15.76
C ALA A 83 6.66 -0.89 15.40
N GLU A 84 7.71 -0.61 16.19
CA GLU A 84 8.64 0.48 15.90
C GLU A 84 9.36 0.20 14.57
N GLY A 85 9.34 1.18 13.67
CA GLY A 85 9.91 1.05 12.33
C GLY A 85 8.88 0.82 11.21
N ASN A 86 7.61 0.51 11.53
CA ASN A 86 6.57 0.35 10.52
C ASN A 86 6.16 1.72 9.92
N HIS A 87 6.06 1.80 8.59
CA HIS A 87 5.70 3.05 7.90
C HIS A 87 4.41 2.94 7.09
N ALA A 88 4.27 1.91 6.26
CA ALA A 88 3.04 1.73 5.49
C ALA A 88 2.79 0.27 5.12
N VAL A 89 1.51 -0.06 4.98
CA VAL A 89 1.05 -1.31 4.36
C VAL A 89 0.19 -0.99 3.14
N VAL A 90 0.35 -1.78 2.08
CA VAL A 90 -0.31 -1.57 0.79
C VAL A 90 -1.08 -2.83 0.39
N GLU A 91 -2.33 -2.65 -0.04
CA GLU A 91 -3.10 -3.65 -0.79
C GLU A 91 -3.40 -3.10 -2.19
N LEU A 92 -3.23 -3.94 -3.21
CA LEU A 92 -3.52 -3.65 -4.60
C LEU A 92 -4.64 -4.55 -5.11
N LYS A 93 -5.51 -3.97 -5.94
CA LYS A 93 -6.59 -4.72 -6.57
C LYS A 93 -6.84 -4.24 -7.99
N LEU A 94 -6.93 -5.17 -8.94
CA LEU A 94 -7.27 -4.86 -10.33
C LEU A 94 -8.78 -4.72 -10.46
N GLN A 95 -9.22 -3.54 -10.90
CA GLN A 95 -10.61 -3.20 -11.17
C GLN A 95 -11.55 -3.61 -10.03
N ALA A 96 -11.14 -3.30 -8.81
CA ALA A 96 -11.90 -3.61 -7.61
C ALA A 96 -13.31 -3.03 -7.71
N THR A 97 -14.29 -3.86 -7.43
CA THR A 97 -15.63 -3.41 -7.09
C THR A 97 -15.65 -2.87 -5.66
N ARG A 98 -16.68 -2.09 -5.32
CA ARG A 98 -16.86 -1.57 -3.96
C ARG A 98 -16.91 -2.70 -2.90
N ALA A 99 -17.54 -3.82 -3.23
CA ALA A 99 -17.62 -4.97 -2.32
C ALA A 99 -16.24 -5.61 -2.05
N GLN A 100 -15.39 -5.71 -3.08
CA GLN A 100 -14.02 -6.20 -2.92
C GLN A 100 -13.18 -5.23 -2.09
N ALA A 101 -13.28 -3.92 -2.37
CA ALA A 101 -12.58 -2.90 -1.59
C ALA A 101 -12.94 -2.95 -0.09
N ILE A 102 -14.22 -3.16 0.25
CA ILE A 102 -14.65 -3.34 1.66
C ILE A 102 -13.96 -4.55 2.32
N VAL A 103 -13.85 -5.67 1.60
CA VAL A 103 -13.16 -6.86 2.11
C VAL A 103 -11.68 -6.55 2.36
N ASP A 104 -11.03 -5.87 1.42
CA ASP A 104 -9.62 -5.49 1.52
C ASP A 104 -9.36 -4.47 2.63
N PHE A 105 -10.26 -3.50 2.83
CA PHE A 105 -10.21 -2.60 4.00
C PHE A 105 -10.34 -3.37 5.30
N GLY A 106 -11.17 -4.42 5.36
CA GLY A 106 -11.26 -5.31 6.51
C GLY A 106 -9.92 -5.99 6.82
N LYS A 107 -9.19 -6.46 5.80
CA LYS A 107 -7.84 -7.01 5.98
C LYS A 107 -6.86 -5.95 6.49
N LEU A 108 -6.90 -4.76 5.88
CA LEU A 108 -6.03 -3.64 6.28
C LEU A 108 -6.29 -3.24 7.73
N CYS A 109 -7.55 -3.17 8.20
CA CYS A 109 -7.85 -2.94 9.62
C CYS A 109 -7.11 -3.95 10.51
N VAL A 110 -7.25 -5.24 10.22
CA VAL A 110 -6.65 -6.30 11.02
C VAL A 110 -5.12 -6.19 11.05
N ILE A 111 -4.49 -5.95 9.90
CA ILE A 111 -3.03 -5.77 9.80
C ILE A 111 -2.61 -4.51 10.58
N MET A 112 -3.28 -3.39 10.36
CA MET A 112 -2.98 -2.11 11.00
C MET A 112 -3.09 -2.20 12.52
N ASP A 113 -4.09 -2.92 13.04
CA ASP A 113 -4.32 -3.03 14.48
C ASP A 113 -3.34 -4.00 15.15
N VAL A 114 -2.97 -5.10 14.49
CA VAL A 114 -2.06 -6.11 15.07
C VAL A 114 -0.59 -5.76 14.90
N LEU A 115 -0.24 -5.11 13.78
CA LEU A 115 1.14 -4.75 13.46
C LEU A 115 1.43 -3.27 13.67
N GLU A 116 0.43 -2.49 14.08
CA GLU A 116 0.56 -1.06 14.40
C GLU A 116 1.18 -0.23 13.25
N TYR A 117 0.84 -0.55 12.00
CA TYR A 117 1.20 0.30 10.88
C TYR A 117 0.48 1.66 11.01
N PRO A 118 1.17 2.78 10.74
CA PRO A 118 0.56 4.10 10.90
C PRO A 118 -0.19 4.57 9.64
N LEU A 119 0.07 3.95 8.48
CA LEU A 119 -0.54 4.27 7.20
C LEU A 119 -0.93 2.99 6.44
N ALA A 120 -2.19 2.93 6.00
CA ALA A 120 -2.70 1.97 5.04
C ALA A 120 -2.87 2.65 3.68
N ILE A 121 -2.49 1.95 2.61
CA ILE A 121 -2.67 2.40 1.24
C ILE A 121 -3.47 1.32 0.49
N PHE A 122 -4.53 1.72 -0.18
CA PHE A 122 -5.26 0.87 -1.11
C PHE A 122 -5.11 1.41 -2.54
N VAL A 123 -4.82 0.54 -3.50
CA VAL A 123 -4.66 0.93 -4.91
C VAL A 123 -5.63 0.13 -5.78
N ASN A 124 -6.59 0.83 -6.39
CA ASN A 124 -7.43 0.26 -7.43
C ASN A 124 -6.83 0.53 -8.81
N VAL A 125 -6.38 -0.53 -9.48
CA VAL A 125 -5.69 -0.49 -10.77
C VAL A 125 -6.68 -0.67 -11.92
N GLY A 126 -6.53 0.10 -12.99
CA GLY A 126 -7.36 -0.01 -14.19
C GLY A 126 -8.79 0.54 -14.01
N SER A 127 -9.02 1.36 -12.98
CA SER A 127 -10.32 1.95 -12.64
C SER A 127 -10.15 3.43 -12.26
N PRO A 128 -11.13 4.30 -12.57
CA PRO A 128 -11.16 5.69 -12.09
C PRO A 128 -11.75 5.85 -10.68
N VAL A 129 -12.14 4.75 -10.01
CA VAL A 129 -12.80 4.78 -8.68
C VAL A 129 -11.89 4.15 -7.61
N ASN A 130 -11.61 4.89 -6.53
CA ASN A 130 -10.70 4.44 -5.46
C ASN A 130 -11.42 3.84 -4.23
N HIS A 131 -12.75 3.96 -4.15
CA HIS A 131 -13.62 3.44 -3.08
C HIS A 131 -13.34 4.00 -1.68
N VAL A 132 -12.74 5.19 -1.56
CA VAL A 132 -12.45 5.84 -0.26
C VAL A 132 -13.72 6.00 0.61
N GLU A 133 -14.87 6.20 -0.03
CA GLU A 133 -16.16 6.42 0.64
C GLU A 133 -16.69 5.14 1.31
N ALA A 134 -16.15 3.99 0.96
CA ALA A 134 -16.45 2.71 1.58
C ALA A 134 -15.54 2.40 2.78
N SER A 135 -14.61 3.29 3.13
CA SER A 135 -13.68 3.09 4.25
C SER A 135 -14.42 2.92 5.59
N PRO A 136 -14.05 1.92 6.39
CA PRO A 136 -14.56 1.78 7.74
C PRO A 136 -14.04 2.91 8.67
N PRO A 137 -14.78 3.28 9.73
CA PRO A 137 -14.33 4.28 10.70
C PRO A 137 -12.96 3.98 11.35
N ALA A 138 -12.59 2.69 11.48
CA ALA A 138 -11.34 2.25 12.09
C ALA A 138 -10.07 2.68 11.30
N LEU A 139 -10.22 3.05 10.02
CA LEU A 139 -9.12 3.50 9.17
C LEU A 139 -9.08 5.02 8.96
N ARG A 140 -10.00 5.77 9.56
CA ARG A 140 -10.08 7.23 9.42
C ARG A 140 -8.75 7.90 9.77
N GLY A 141 -8.27 8.82 8.93
CA GLY A 141 -7.00 9.51 9.09
C GLY A 141 -5.76 8.62 8.89
N ARG A 142 -5.93 7.33 8.60
CA ARG A 142 -4.85 6.36 8.39
C ARG A 142 -4.92 5.64 7.04
N LEU A 143 -5.99 5.83 6.26
CA LEU A 143 -6.14 5.25 4.92
C LEU A 143 -6.07 6.31 3.83
N VAL A 144 -5.26 6.01 2.81
CA VAL A 144 -5.23 6.72 1.54
C VAL A 144 -5.60 5.73 0.43
N CYS A 145 -6.56 6.12 -0.41
CA CYS A 145 -7.00 5.31 -1.54
C CYS A 145 -6.56 5.96 -2.85
N PHE A 146 -5.91 5.17 -3.69
CA PHE A 146 -5.54 5.55 -5.05
C PHE A 146 -6.40 4.81 -6.07
N ALA A 147 -6.78 5.51 -7.13
CA ALA A 147 -7.26 4.93 -8.37
C ALA A 147 -6.27 5.29 -9.48
N VAL A 148 -5.78 4.29 -10.21
CA VAL A 148 -4.80 4.47 -11.28
C VAL A 148 -5.25 3.77 -12.55
N TRP A 149 -5.29 4.49 -13.67
CA TRP A 149 -5.71 3.92 -14.95
C TRP A 149 -5.02 4.60 -16.12
N LYS A 150 -5.08 3.96 -17.29
CA LYS A 150 -4.65 4.56 -18.55
C LYS A 150 -5.81 5.27 -19.26
N GLU A 151 -5.52 6.47 -19.75
CA GLU A 151 -6.36 7.22 -20.68
C GLU A 151 -5.52 7.56 -21.92
N GLY A 152 -5.66 6.74 -22.96
CA GLY A 152 -4.76 6.77 -24.12
C GLY A 152 -3.31 6.53 -23.71
N ALA A 153 -2.42 7.46 -24.07
CA ALA A 153 -1.01 7.39 -23.69
C ALA A 153 -0.75 7.78 -22.22
N SER A 154 -1.66 8.53 -21.59
CA SER A 154 -1.46 9.10 -20.26
C SER A 154 -1.84 8.13 -19.14
N VAL A 155 -1.15 8.25 -18.01
CA VAL A 155 -1.54 7.62 -16.74
C VAL A 155 -2.30 8.66 -15.92
N LYS A 156 -3.44 8.28 -15.37
CA LYS A 156 -4.23 9.11 -14.46
C LYS A 156 -4.18 8.50 -13.07
N VAL A 157 -4.08 9.36 -12.06
CA VAL A 157 -4.08 8.96 -10.65
C VAL A 157 -5.01 9.90 -9.88
N ILE A 158 -6.00 9.33 -9.22
CA ILE A 158 -6.83 9.99 -8.20
C ILE A 158 -6.36 9.50 -6.83
N GLU A 159 -6.29 10.43 -5.88
CA GLU A 159 -5.92 10.18 -4.49
C GLU A 159 -7.01 10.82 -3.62
N ASP A 160 -7.62 10.02 -2.74
CA ASP A 160 -8.52 10.54 -1.71
C ASP A 160 -8.17 9.93 -0.34
N ARG A 161 -8.58 10.62 0.72
CA ARG A 161 -8.22 10.31 2.11
C ARG A 161 -9.45 10.34 3.01
N THR A 162 -9.32 9.70 4.17
CA THR A 162 -10.41 9.53 5.16
C THR A 162 -10.25 10.40 6.39
#